data_AF-A0A6B3NJJ5-F1
#
_entry.id   AF-A0A6B3NJJ5-F1
#
_cell.length_a   1.000
_cell.length_b   1.000
_cell.length_c   1.000
_cell.angle_alpha   90.00
_cell.angle_beta   90.00
_cell.angle_gamma   90.00
#
_symmetry.space_group_name_H-M   'P 1'
#
loop_
_entity.id
_entity.type
_entity.pdbx_description
1 polymer ?
#
loop_
_entity_poly.entity_id
_entity_poly.type
_entity_poly.pdbx_seq_one_letter_code
_entity_poly.pdbx_strand_id
1 'polypeptide(L)'
;MFTGLIQALGMIRPLGDDHFDISCQNKASMAILHDLAIGDSVAVDGICLTVEEILPQGFVATASDETLHRTTLGHRQQAAPWVNLETSVRVGSKLGGHFVTGHVD
;
A
#
# COMPACT_ATOMS: atom_id res chain seq x y z
N MET A 1 -2.47 -11.36 0.19
CA MET A 1 -3.30 -11.61 1.39
C MET A 1 -2.72 -10.84 2.56
N PHE A 2 -3.58 -10.29 3.41
CA PHE A 2 -3.24 -9.41 4.52
C PHE A 2 -4.02 -9.82 5.78
N THR A 3 -3.74 -9.17 6.90
CA THR A 3 -4.35 -9.44 8.21
C THR A 3 -5.33 -8.37 8.66
N GLY A 4 -5.33 -7.18 8.03
CA GLY A 4 -6.11 -6.03 8.44
C GLY A 4 -5.52 -5.30 9.66
N LEU A 5 -4.26 -5.58 10.01
CA LEU A 5 -3.55 -4.91 11.10
C LEU A 5 -2.56 -3.92 10.51
N ILE A 6 -2.91 -2.64 10.57
CA ILE A 6 -2.09 -1.57 10.01
C ILE A 6 -0.73 -1.52 10.72
N GLN A 7 0.34 -1.53 9.93
CA GLN A 7 1.71 -1.58 10.42
C GLN A 7 2.38 -0.20 10.39
N ALA A 8 1.97 0.67 9.47
CA ALA A 8 2.47 2.04 9.39
C ALA A 8 1.45 3.01 8.80
N LEU A 9 1.67 4.29 9.08
CA LEU A 9 1.07 5.40 8.35
C LEU A 9 2.07 5.90 7.30
N GLY A 10 1.64 5.96 6.04
CA GLY A 10 2.41 6.48 4.92
C GLY A 10 1.78 7.73 4.32
N MET A 11 2.44 8.28 3.30
CA MET A 11 1.90 9.25 2.38
C MET A 11 1.75 8.63 1.00
N ILE A 12 0.78 9.12 0.24
CA ILE A 12 0.65 8.82 -1.19
C ILE A 12 0.60 10.12 -2.00
N ARG A 13 1.27 10.12 -3.15
CA ARG A 13 1.25 11.21 -4.13
C ARG A 13 0.99 10.64 -5.52
N PRO A 14 0.02 11.17 -6.28
CA PRO A 14 -0.14 10.83 -7.69
C PRO A 14 1.08 11.27 -8.50
N LEU A 15 1.55 10.41 -9.40
CA LEU A 15 2.58 10.67 -10.40
C LEU A 15 2.00 10.72 -11.83
N GLY A 16 0.68 10.68 -11.94
CA GLY A 16 -0.09 10.61 -13.18
C GLY A 16 -1.55 10.32 -12.83
N ASP A 17 -2.27 9.71 -13.76
CA ASP A 17 -3.68 9.35 -13.59
C ASP A 17 -3.85 8.07 -12.75
N ASP A 18 -2.95 7.11 -12.91
CA ASP A 18 -3.02 5.76 -12.34
C ASP A 18 -1.81 5.36 -11.50
N HIS A 19 -0.73 6.16 -11.55
CA HIS A 19 0.55 5.84 -10.92
C HIS A 19 0.75 6.63 -9.61
N PHE A 20 1.26 5.98 -8.56
CA PHE A 20 1.36 6.57 -7.22
C PHE A 20 2.71 6.32 -6.55
N ASP A 21 3.31 7.38 -5.99
CA ASP A 21 4.42 7.32 -5.02
C ASP A 21 3.85 7.10 -3.62
N ILE A 22 4.21 6.00 -2.97
CA ILE A 22 3.84 5.67 -1.60
C ILE A 22 5.10 5.70 -0.72
N SER A 23 5.12 6.56 0.30
CA SER A 23 6.29 6.79 1.14
C SER A 23 6.01 6.74 2.64
N CYS A 24 7.01 6.32 3.40
CA CYS A 24 7.02 6.28 4.86
C CYS A 24 7.81 7.47 5.42
N GLN A 25 7.22 8.26 6.32
CA GLN A 25 7.84 9.52 6.78
C GLN A 25 8.93 9.35 7.85
N ASN A 26 8.97 8.22 8.55
CA ASN A 26 9.91 8.01 9.65
C ASN A 26 10.53 6.62 9.65
N LYS A 27 11.63 6.44 10.39
CA LYS A 27 12.35 5.17 10.46
C LYS A 27 11.49 4.00 10.95
N ALA A 28 10.55 4.24 11.87
CA ALA A 28 9.67 3.20 12.36
C ALA A 28 8.71 2.71 11.27
N SER A 29 8.12 3.64 10.49
CA SER A 29 7.31 3.29 9.32
C SER A 29 8.14 2.61 8.23
N MET A 30 9.38 3.06 7.95
CA MET A 30 10.22 2.40 6.94
C MET A 30 10.61 0.97 7.31
N ALA A 31 10.58 0.60 8.59
CA ALA A 31 10.91 -0.75 9.03
C ALA A 31 9.97 -1.82 8.43
N ILE A 32 8.74 -1.47 8.07
CA ILE A 32 7.80 -2.42 7.45
C ILE A 32 8.19 -2.76 6.00
N LEU A 33 9.02 -1.92 5.37
CA LEU A 33 9.48 -2.05 3.98
C LEU A 33 10.91 -2.60 3.87
N HIS A 34 11.52 -3.04 4.97
CA HIS A 34 12.94 -3.46 5.03
C HIS A 34 13.30 -4.57 4.02
N ASP A 35 12.38 -5.47 3.74
CA ASP A 35 12.56 -6.64 2.88
C ASP A 35 11.62 -6.62 1.67
N LEU A 36 11.19 -5.41 1.28
CA LEU A 36 10.34 -5.20 0.12
C LEU A 36 11.10 -5.53 -1.18
N ALA A 37 10.46 -6.29 -2.05
CA ALA A 37 10.95 -6.60 -3.39
C ALA A 37 10.00 -6.09 -4.48
N ILE A 38 10.52 -5.89 -5.68
CA ILE A 38 9.68 -5.64 -6.87
C ILE A 38 8.77 -6.86 -7.08
N GLY A 39 7.48 -6.61 -7.29
CA GLY A 39 6.44 -7.63 -7.40
C GLY A 39 5.76 -7.99 -6.08
N ASP A 40 6.27 -7.52 -4.93
CA ASP A 40 5.58 -7.72 -3.65
C ASP A 40 4.26 -6.96 -3.61
N SER A 41 3.35 -7.46 -2.77
CA SER A 41 2.06 -6.82 -2.51
C SER A 41 2.07 -6.04 -1.20
N VAL A 42 1.65 -4.78 -1.28
CA VAL A 42 1.43 -3.89 -0.13
C VAL A 42 -0.01 -3.38 -0.18
N ALA A 43 -0.73 -3.49 0.93
CA ALA A 43 -2.03 -2.88 1.07
C ALA A 43 -1.88 -1.40 1.41
N VAL A 44 -2.48 -0.53 0.59
CA VAL A 44 -2.53 0.92 0.78
C VAL A 44 -3.98 1.32 1.01
N ASP A 45 -4.31 1.73 2.23
CA ASP A 45 -5.71 1.89 2.68
C ASP A 45 -6.58 0.64 2.40
N GLY A 46 -5.97 -0.54 2.53
CA GLY A 46 -6.63 -1.83 2.27
C GLY A 46 -6.66 -2.24 0.80
N ILE A 47 -6.10 -1.44 -0.11
CA ILE A 47 -6.03 -1.72 -1.56
C ILE A 47 -4.73 -2.45 -1.85
N CYS A 48 -4.82 -3.67 -2.38
CA CYS A 48 -3.63 -4.44 -2.76
C CYS A 48 -2.97 -3.80 -3.99
N LEU A 49 -1.77 -3.27 -3.82
CA LEU A 49 -0.95 -2.73 -4.89
C LEU A 49 0.35 -3.51 -5.03
N THR A 50 0.82 -3.64 -6.27
CA THR A 50 2.08 -4.31 -6.61
C THR A 50 3.21 -3.30 -6.65
N VAL A 51 4.33 -3.61 -6.01
CA VAL A 51 5.54 -2.79 -6.03
C VAL A 51 6.19 -2.86 -7.41
N GLU A 52 6.26 -1.73 -8.11
CA GLU A 52 6.88 -1.62 -9.45
C GLU A 52 8.28 -1.00 -9.38
N GLU A 53 8.48 -0.03 -8.48
CA GLU A 53 9.77 0.62 -8.23
C GLU A 53 9.99 0.75 -6.71
N ILE A 54 11.21 0.52 -6.24
CA ILE A 54 11.59 0.74 -4.85
C ILE A 54 12.32 2.10 -4.75
N LEU A 55 11.79 2.97 -3.89
CA LEU A 55 12.34 4.29 -3.61
C LEU A 55 13.10 4.29 -2.27
N PRO A 56 13.97 5.28 -2.01
CA PRO A 56 14.69 5.35 -0.74
C PRO A 56 13.83 5.37 0.54
N GLN A 57 12.57 5.79 0.42
CA GLN A 57 11.62 5.94 1.55
C GLN A 57 10.27 5.27 1.27
N GLY A 58 10.17 4.41 0.25
CA GLY A 58 8.87 3.99 -0.24
C GLY A 58 8.94 3.14 -1.49
N PHE A 59 7.87 3.18 -2.27
CA PHE A 59 7.74 2.47 -3.53
C PHE A 59 6.76 3.17 -4.45
N VAL A 60 6.78 2.77 -5.72
CA VAL A 60 5.80 3.21 -6.71
C VAL A 60 4.93 2.02 -7.11
N ALA A 61 3.64 2.27 -7.31
CA ALA A 61 2.68 1.29 -7.78
C ALA A 61 1.60 1.90 -8.68
N THR A 62 1.15 1.15 -9.68
CA THR A 62 0.05 1.54 -10.57
C THR A 62 -1.27 0.90 -10.15
N ALA A 63 -2.36 1.65 -10.22
CA ALA A 63 -3.71 1.17 -9.99
C ALA A 63 -4.43 0.92 -11.33
N SER A 64 -5.13 -0.20 -11.48
CA SER A 64 -5.98 -0.42 -12.64
C SER A 64 -7.19 0.52 -12.64
N ASP A 65 -7.81 0.70 -13.81
CA ASP A 65 -9.06 1.46 -13.93
C ASP A 65 -10.12 0.97 -12.92
N GLU A 66 -10.32 -0.34 -12.78
CA GLU A 66 -11.26 -0.91 -11.81
C GLU A 66 -10.96 -0.47 -10.38
N THR A 67 -9.68 -0.51 -9.98
CA THR A 67 -9.23 -0.06 -8.65
C THR A 67 -9.48 1.43 -8.48
N LEU A 68 -9.22 2.26 -9.49
CA LEU A 68 -9.49 3.69 -9.42
C LEU A 68 -10.99 3.97 -9.26
N HIS A 69 -11.86 3.22 -9.93
CA HIS A 69 -13.31 3.41 -9.86
C HIS A 69 -13.93 2.89 -8.55
N ARG A 70 -13.41 1.81 -7.98
CA ARG A 70 -13.98 1.17 -6.78
C ARG A 70 -13.39 1.68 -5.46
N THR A 71 -12.33 2.47 -5.50
CA THR A 71 -11.60 2.87 -4.29
C THR A 71 -11.40 4.37 -4.19
N THR A 72 -10.89 4.81 -3.04
CA THR A 72 -10.57 6.21 -2.79
C THR A 72 -9.40 6.72 -3.64
N LEU A 73 -8.65 5.84 -4.33
CA LEU A 73 -7.53 6.23 -5.20
C LEU A 73 -7.98 7.05 -6.41
N GLY A 74 -9.16 6.78 -6.97
CA GLY A 74 -9.70 7.56 -8.11
C GLY A 74 -9.95 9.04 -7.80
N HIS A 75 -10.04 9.40 -6.51
CA HIS A 75 -10.23 10.77 -6.05
C HIS A 75 -9.05 11.27 -5.22
N ARG A 76 -7.88 10.63 -5.33
CA ARG A 76 -6.75 10.86 -4.40
C ARG A 76 -6.25 12.30 -4.40
N GLN A 77 -6.30 12.99 -5.54
CA GLN A 77 -5.89 14.39 -5.67
C GLN A 77 -6.66 15.34 -4.73
N GLN A 78 -7.85 14.96 -4.27
CA GLN A 78 -8.74 15.78 -3.44
C GLN A 78 -8.68 15.40 -1.95
N ALA A 79 -7.98 14.31 -1.61
CA ALA A 79 -7.94 13.75 -0.26
C ALA A 79 -6.69 14.20 0.52
N ALA A 80 -6.74 14.07 1.85
CA ALA A 80 -5.54 14.18 2.69
C ALA A 80 -4.50 13.14 2.23
N PRO A 81 -3.19 13.42 2.29
CA PRO A 81 -2.18 12.57 1.67
C PRO A 81 -1.86 11.30 2.46
N TRP A 82 -2.42 11.10 3.65
CA TRP A 82 -2.12 9.98 4.53
C TRP A 82 -2.82 8.68 4.11
N VAL A 83 -2.13 7.55 4.24
CA VAL A 83 -2.64 6.21 3.94
C VAL A 83 -2.17 5.21 4.99
N ASN A 84 -3.00 4.22 5.29
CA ASN A 84 -2.61 3.06 6.08
C ASN A 84 -1.79 2.09 5.22
N LEU A 85 -0.74 1.51 5.78
CA LEU A 85 0.12 0.55 5.10
C LEU A 85 0.18 -0.78 5.86
N GLU A 86 0.09 -1.87 5.10
CA GLU A 86 0.29 -3.23 5.57
C GLU A 86 0.97 -4.08 4.48
N THR A 87 2.07 -4.75 4.80
CA THR A 87 2.72 -5.69 3.88
C THR A 87 2.01 -7.03 3.84
N SER A 88 2.11 -7.73 2.71
CA SER A 88 1.50 -9.05 2.56
C SER A 88 2.01 -10.05 3.61
N VAL A 89 1.10 -10.90 4.10
CA VAL A 89 1.43 -11.86 5.17
C VAL A 89 2.37 -12.94 4.65
N ARG A 90 3.45 -13.22 5.37
CA ARG A 90 4.34 -14.35 5.09
C ARG A 90 3.76 -15.65 5.61
N VAL A 91 3.97 -16.74 4.87
CA VAL A 91 3.63 -18.09 5.33
C VAL A 91 4.31 -18.37 6.67
N GLY A 92 3.54 -18.88 7.64
CA GLY A 92 4.01 -19.15 9.00
C GLY A 92 4.03 -17.95 9.94
N SER A 93 3.68 -16.74 9.47
CA SER A 93 3.52 -15.58 10.34
C SER A 93 2.22 -15.63 11.13
N LYS A 94 2.15 -14.86 12.22
CA LYS A 94 0.94 -14.71 13.03
C LYS A 94 -0.16 -14.01 12.21
N LEU A 95 -1.33 -14.62 12.12
CA LEU A 95 -2.56 -13.97 11.65
C LEU A 95 -3.29 -13.37 12.86
N GLY A 96 -2.99 -12.10 13.18
CA GLY A 96 -3.55 -11.44 14.38
C GLY A 96 -4.95 -10.87 14.20
N GLY A 97 -5.32 -10.52 12.97
CA GLY A 97 -6.66 -10.08 12.59
C GLY A 97 -7.43 -11.21 11.89
N HIS A 98 -7.83 -10.98 10.64
CA HIS A 98 -8.53 -11.96 9.80
C HIS A 98 -7.98 -11.92 8.37
N PHE A 99 -8.42 -12.84 7.51
CA PHE A 99 -7.99 -12.81 6.11
C PHE A 99 -8.60 -11.62 5.37
N VAL A 100 -7.74 -10.70 4.96
CA VAL A 100 -8.09 -9.58 4.09
C VAL A 100 -7.49 -9.85 2.71
N THR A 101 -8.30 -9.75 1.67
CA THR A 101 -7.88 -10.02 0.28
C THR A 101 -7.10 -8.86 -0.30
N GLY A 102 -7.45 -7.63 0.10
CA GLY A 102 -6.98 -6.38 -0.49
C GLY A 102 -7.72 -6.01 -1.78
N HIS A 103 -8.84 -6.67 -2.09
CA HIS A 103 -9.80 -6.28 -3.12
C HIS A 103 -10.96 -5.56 -2.43
N VAL A 104 -11.03 -4.23 -2.58
CA VAL A 104 -12.09 -3.40 -2.00
C VAL A 104 -13.38 -3.57 -2.80
N ASP A 105 -14.51 -3.67 -2.09
CA ASP A 105 -15.83 -3.88 -2.69
C ASP A 105 -16.58 -2.59 -3.09
#